data_AF-A0A7X6S7E0-F1
#
_entry.id   AF-A0A7X6S7E0-F1
#
_cell.length_a   1.000
_cell.length_b   1.000
_cell.length_c   1.000
_cell.angle_alpha   90.00
_cell.angle_beta   90.00
_cell.angle_gamma   90.00
#
_symmetry.space_group_name_H-M   'P 1'
#
loop_
_entity.id
_entity.type
_entity.pdbx_description
1 polymer ?
#
loop_
_entity_poly.entity_id
_entity_poly.type
_entity_poly.pdbx_seq_one_letter_code
_entity_poly.pdbx_strand_id
1 'polypeptide(L)'
;MATKQKKSEEKNNEKTKEDILESTIKDIQSKFGEGAIMKLGEAPRVDVEAIPTGSISLDLALGVGGMPRGRIVEIYGPESSGKTTLALHIVASAQKQGGKAAFIDAEHALDPEYAKRIGVKINELLISQPDNGEEALNIME
;
A
#
# COMPACT_ATOMS: atom_id res chain seq x y z
N MET A 1 78.38 -12.31 -5.48
CA MET A 1 77.09 -12.79 -6.03
C MET A 1 76.01 -12.34 -5.06
N ALA A 2 75.29 -11.26 -5.39
CA ALA A 2 74.27 -10.65 -4.52
C ALA A 2 72.89 -11.18 -4.91
N THR A 3 72.22 -11.82 -3.96
CA THR A 3 70.86 -12.37 -4.07
C THR A 3 69.85 -11.23 -4.08
N LYS A 4 69.15 -11.06 -5.20
CA LYS A 4 68.08 -10.07 -5.40
C LYS A 4 66.76 -10.68 -4.91
N GLN A 5 66.35 -10.40 -3.67
CA GLN A 5 65.02 -10.75 -3.20
C GLN A 5 63.98 -9.84 -3.87
N LYS A 6 63.07 -10.48 -4.62
CA LYS A 6 61.92 -9.88 -5.28
C LYS A 6 60.84 -9.68 -4.22
N LYS A 7 60.69 -8.44 -3.74
CA LYS A 7 59.58 -8.07 -2.85
C LYS A 7 58.32 -8.04 -3.69
N SER A 8 57.44 -9.02 -3.49
CA SER A 8 56.09 -9.05 -4.03
C SER A 8 55.31 -7.90 -3.43
N GLU A 9 54.85 -6.97 -4.26
CA GLU A 9 53.86 -5.97 -3.89
C GLU A 9 52.52 -6.67 -3.66
N GLU A 10 52.19 -6.93 -2.40
CA GLU A 10 50.81 -7.17 -1.97
C GLU A 10 50.03 -5.88 -2.23
N LYS A 11 49.30 -5.83 -3.35
CA LYS A 11 48.26 -4.83 -3.56
C LYS A 11 47.17 -5.07 -2.52
N ASN A 12 47.14 -4.25 -1.47
CA ASN A 12 45.99 -4.07 -0.62
C ASN A 12 44.80 -3.67 -1.50
N ASN A 13 43.99 -4.65 -1.89
CA ASN A 13 42.63 -4.44 -2.38
C ASN A 13 41.77 -4.02 -1.18
N GLU A 14 41.98 -2.80 -0.68
CA GLU A 14 40.99 -2.19 0.20
C GLU A 14 39.72 -1.99 -0.64
N LYS A 15 38.71 -2.84 -0.37
CA LYS A 15 37.40 -2.68 -0.96
C LYS A 15 36.90 -1.28 -0.65
N THR A 16 36.52 -0.55 -1.69
CA THR A 16 35.94 0.78 -1.55
C THR A 16 34.59 0.67 -0.84
N LYS A 17 34.09 1.78 -0.30
CA LYS A 17 32.76 1.80 0.35
C LYS A 17 31.67 1.36 -0.64
N GLU A 18 31.86 1.71 -1.90
CA GLU A 18 31.02 1.35 -3.03
C GLU A 18 31.02 -0.17 -3.27
N ASP A 19 32.20 -0.82 -3.25
CA ASP A 19 32.31 -2.28 -3.40
C ASP A 19 31.61 -3.04 -2.26
N ILE A 20 31.74 -2.53 -1.03
CA ILE A 20 31.07 -3.12 0.15
C ILE A 20 29.56 -2.98 0.02
N LEU A 21 29.08 -1.81 -0.41
CA LEU A 21 27.66 -1.56 -0.62
C LEU A 21 27.07 -2.48 -1.68
N GLU A 22 27.72 -2.62 -2.85
CA GLU A 22 27.26 -3.49 -3.92
C GLU A 22 27.23 -4.97 -3.52
N SER A 23 28.26 -5.43 -2.79
CA SER A 23 28.28 -6.80 -2.28
C SER A 23 27.15 -7.07 -1.29
N THR A 24 26.84 -6.10 -0.42
CA THR A 24 25.75 -6.21 0.56
C THR A 24 24.39 -6.25 -0.12
N ILE A 25 24.18 -5.44 -1.17
CA ILE A 25 22.95 -5.44 -1.97
C ILE A 25 22.75 -6.82 -2.62
N LYS A 26 23.78 -7.40 -3.23
CA LYS A 26 23.73 -8.74 -3.82
C LYS A 26 23.43 -9.82 -2.80
N ASP A 27 24.04 -9.75 -1.62
CA ASP A 27 23.79 -10.71 -0.55
C ASP A 27 22.32 -10.70 -0.10
N ILE A 28 21.72 -9.52 0.03
CA ILE A 28 20.29 -9.37 0.36
C ILE A 28 19.41 -9.93 -0.76
N GLN A 29 19.70 -9.60 -2.02
CA GLN A 29 18.95 -10.10 -3.17
C GLN A 29 19.02 -11.63 -3.29
N SER A 30 20.18 -12.24 -3.01
CA SER A 30 20.33 -13.70 -3.07
C SER A 30 19.53 -14.43 -1.98
N LYS A 31 19.35 -13.82 -0.80
CA LYS A 31 18.65 -14.43 0.34
C LYS A 31 17.14 -14.21 0.29
N PHE A 32 16.69 -13.06 -0.19
CA PHE A 32 15.30 -12.61 -0.05
C PHE A 32 14.61 -12.34 -1.41
N GLY A 33 15.32 -12.51 -2.53
CA GLY A 33 14.83 -12.28 -3.89
C GLY A 33 15.28 -10.95 -4.49
N GLU A 34 15.31 -10.84 -5.82
CA GLU A 34 15.79 -9.64 -6.53
C GLU A 34 15.03 -8.36 -6.15
N GLY A 35 13.76 -8.49 -5.77
CA GLY A 35 12.91 -7.37 -5.35
C GLY A 35 13.11 -6.92 -3.89
N ALA A 36 13.91 -7.62 -3.09
CA ALA A 36 14.06 -7.34 -1.67
C ALA A 36 14.78 -6.02 -1.37
N ILE A 37 15.66 -5.58 -2.27
CA ILE A 37 16.34 -4.29 -2.18
C ILE A 37 16.69 -3.79 -3.59
N MET A 38 16.39 -2.52 -3.85
CA MET A 38 16.68 -1.82 -5.10
C MET A 38 16.79 -0.33 -4.83
N LYS A 39 17.43 0.42 -5.73
CA LYS A 39 17.37 1.88 -5.65
C LYS A 39 15.95 2.32 -5.99
N LEU A 40 15.45 3.32 -5.29
CA LEU A 40 14.08 3.84 -5.50
C LEU A 40 13.82 4.28 -6.95
N GLY A 41 14.83 4.81 -7.64
CA GLY A 41 14.73 5.21 -9.05
C GLY A 41 14.75 4.05 -10.06
N GLU A 42 15.16 2.86 -9.63
CA GLU A 42 15.14 1.62 -10.42
C GLU A 42 13.86 0.81 -10.16
N ALA A 43 13.07 1.20 -9.15
CA ALA A 43 11.78 0.58 -8.87
C ALA A 43 10.84 0.78 -10.07
N PRO A 44 10.23 -0.29 -10.60
CA PRO A 44 9.30 -0.16 -11.71
C PRO A 44 8.16 0.78 -11.28
N ARG A 45 7.81 1.73 -12.15
CA ARG A 45 6.61 2.54 -11.98
C ARG A 45 5.42 1.59 -12.08
N VAL A 46 4.83 1.30 -10.93
CA VAL A 46 3.55 0.59 -10.88
C VAL A 46 2.49 1.64 -11.12
N ASP A 47 1.78 1.56 -12.26
CA ASP A 47 0.53 2.30 -12.43
C ASP A 47 -0.44 1.80 -11.36
N VAL A 48 -0.72 2.65 -10.39
CA VAL A 48 -1.63 2.32 -9.30
C VAL A 48 -3.03 2.67 -9.79
N GLU A 49 -3.83 1.64 -10.08
CA GLU A 49 -5.25 1.83 -10.36
C GLU A 49 -5.93 2.47 -9.13
N ALA A 50 -6.82 3.44 -9.36
CA ALA A 50 -7.47 4.20 -8.30
C ALA A 50 -9.00 4.09 -8.37
N ILE A 51 -9.64 4.09 -7.21
CA ILE A 51 -11.11 4.12 -7.05
C ILE A 51 -11.52 5.57 -6.76
N PRO A 52 -12.35 6.21 -7.61
CA PRO A 52 -12.82 7.57 -7.36
C PRO A 52 -13.52 7.72 -6.01
N THR A 53 -13.26 8.82 -5.32
CA THR A 53 -13.82 9.07 -3.98
C THR A 53 -15.29 9.49 -4.02
N GLY A 54 -15.80 9.84 -5.19
CA GLY A 54 -17.10 10.50 -5.36
C GLY A 54 -17.02 12.03 -5.22
N SER A 55 -15.84 12.58 -4.91
CA SER A 55 -15.56 14.02 -4.89
C SER A 55 -14.45 14.36 -5.88
N ILE A 56 -14.80 15.08 -6.94
CA ILE A 56 -13.87 15.47 -8.01
C ILE A 56 -12.68 16.28 -7.44
N SER A 57 -12.94 17.18 -6.49
CA SER A 57 -11.88 17.99 -5.88
C SER A 57 -10.89 17.15 -5.08
N LEU A 58 -11.38 16.10 -4.39
CA LEU A 58 -10.53 15.19 -3.63
C LEU A 58 -9.72 14.28 -4.57
N ASP A 59 -10.35 13.74 -5.61
CA ASP A 59 -9.68 12.90 -6.60
C ASP A 59 -8.52 13.64 -7.30
N LEU A 60 -8.72 14.92 -7.61
CA LEU A 60 -7.68 15.80 -8.14
C LEU A 60 -6.58 16.08 -7.10
N ALA A 61 -6.95 16.36 -5.85
CA ALA A 61 -5.98 16.63 -4.79
C ALA A 61 -5.09 15.42 -4.47
N LEU A 62 -5.61 14.20 -4.61
CA LEU A 62 -4.84 12.95 -4.44
C LEU A 62 -3.84 12.69 -5.59
N GLY A 63 -3.99 13.37 -6.74
CA GLY A 63 -3.06 13.30 -7.88
C GLY A 63 -3.10 12.01 -8.69
N VAL A 64 -3.63 10.92 -8.13
CA VAL A 64 -3.80 9.61 -8.78
C VAL A 64 -5.24 9.34 -9.22
N GLY A 65 -6.16 10.31 -9.05
CA GLY A 65 -7.54 10.20 -9.50
C GLY A 65 -8.49 9.45 -8.56
N GLY A 66 -8.07 9.18 -7.31
CA GLY A 66 -8.89 8.52 -6.30
C GLY A 66 -8.06 7.77 -5.25
N MET A 67 -8.70 6.82 -4.57
CA MET A 67 -8.07 5.96 -3.59
C MET A 67 -7.24 4.85 -4.26
N PRO A 68 -5.93 4.72 -3.97
CA PRO A 68 -5.07 3.74 -4.63
C PRO A 68 -5.44 2.30 -4.24
N ARG A 69 -5.63 1.43 -5.23
CA ARG A 69 -5.83 -0.01 -5.01
C ARG A 69 -4.57 -0.69 -4.46
N GLY A 70 -4.76 -1.73 -3.66
CA GLY A 70 -3.68 -2.52 -3.08
C GLY A 70 -2.87 -1.77 -2.00
N ARG A 71 -3.44 -0.70 -1.44
CA ARG A 71 -2.84 0.12 -0.39
C ARG A 71 -3.83 0.30 0.75
N ILE A 72 -3.29 0.43 1.96
CA ILE A 72 -4.07 0.82 3.14
C ILE A 72 -4.20 2.34 3.12
N VAL A 73 -5.43 2.84 3.32
CA VAL A 73 -5.74 4.26 3.41
C VAL A 73 -6.43 4.51 4.74
N GLU A 74 -6.00 5.56 5.44
CA GLU A 74 -6.63 6.01 6.69
C GLU A 74 -7.41 7.31 6.45
N ILE A 75 -8.68 7.33 6.88
CA ILE A 75 -9.53 8.52 6.89
C ILE A 75 -9.88 8.83 8.34
N TYR A 76 -9.30 9.89 8.90
CA TYR A 76 -9.52 10.28 10.29
C TYR A 76 -10.07 11.71 10.40
N GLY A 77 -10.66 12.04 11.55
CA GLY A 77 -11.22 13.37 11.82
C GLY A 77 -12.30 13.35 12.89
N PRO A 78 -12.83 14.53 13.27
CA PRO A 78 -13.85 14.67 14.31
C PRO A 78 -15.11 13.82 14.07
N GLU A 79 -15.88 13.57 15.12
CA GLU A 79 -17.22 13.01 14.99
C GLU A 79 -18.07 13.88 14.04
N SER A 80 -18.94 13.24 13.26
CA SER A 80 -19.77 13.92 12.26
C SER A 80 -19.03 14.68 11.15
N SER A 81 -17.71 14.49 10.97
CA SER A 81 -16.95 15.10 9.87
C SER A 81 -17.20 14.46 8.49
N GLY A 82 -17.98 13.38 8.42
CA GLY A 82 -18.32 12.68 7.18
C GLY A 82 -17.41 11.50 6.82
N LYS A 83 -16.61 10.95 7.75
CA LYS A 83 -15.73 9.79 7.52
C LYS A 83 -16.47 8.60 6.88
N THR A 84 -17.54 8.14 7.52
CA THR A 84 -18.38 7.03 7.04
C THR A 84 -19.06 7.36 5.73
N THR A 85 -19.55 8.61 5.58
CA THR A 85 -20.13 9.08 4.32
C THR A 85 -19.13 8.99 3.16
N LEU A 86 -17.90 9.46 3.35
CA LEU A 86 -16.84 9.38 2.35
C LEU A 86 -16.48 7.93 2.02
N ALA A 87 -16.33 7.09 3.04
CA ALA A 87 -16.07 5.65 2.87
C ALA A 87 -17.16 4.97 2.02
N LEU A 88 -18.43 5.26 2.29
CA LEU A 88 -19.54 4.71 1.54
C LEU A 88 -19.62 5.27 0.10
N HIS A 89 -19.21 6.52 -0.15
CA HIS A 89 -19.07 7.04 -1.51
C HIS A 89 -17.97 6.31 -2.30
N ILE A 90 -16.83 6.00 -1.66
CA ILE A 90 -15.78 5.18 -2.27
C ILE A 90 -16.30 3.77 -2.60
N VAL A 91 -17.06 3.15 -1.68
CA VAL A 91 -17.73 1.86 -1.91
C VAL A 91 -18.68 1.94 -3.10
N ALA A 92 -19.54 2.96 -3.17
CA ALA A 92 -20.46 3.17 -4.28
C ALA A 92 -19.72 3.34 -5.62
N SER A 93 -18.62 4.08 -5.64
CA SER A 93 -17.75 4.23 -6.82
C SER A 93 -17.14 2.90 -7.25
N ALA A 94 -16.64 2.10 -6.31
CA ALA A 94 -16.11 0.77 -6.58
C ALA A 94 -17.18 -0.16 -7.20
N GLN A 95 -18.39 -0.17 -6.62
CA GLN A 95 -19.52 -0.97 -7.13
C GLN A 95 -20.02 -0.51 -8.50
N LYS A 96 -19.94 0.79 -8.81
CA LYS A 96 -20.27 1.33 -10.14
C LYS A 96 -19.30 0.85 -11.22
N GLN A 97 -18.04 0.61 -10.86
CA GLN A 97 -17.03 0.05 -11.75
C GLN A 97 -17.08 -1.50 -11.82
N GLY A 98 -18.11 -2.12 -11.24
CA GLY A 98 -18.26 -3.58 -11.20
C GLY A 98 -17.42 -4.28 -10.14
N GLY A 99 -16.78 -3.52 -9.24
CA GLY A 99 -16.07 -4.07 -8.08
C GLY A 99 -17.02 -4.58 -7.00
N LYS A 100 -16.49 -5.44 -6.13
CA LYS A 100 -17.15 -5.88 -4.89
C LYS A 100 -16.57 -5.11 -3.72
N ALA A 101 -17.37 -4.90 -2.69
CA ALA A 101 -16.95 -4.22 -1.47
C ALA A 101 -17.43 -5.01 -0.24
N ALA A 102 -16.66 -4.90 0.83
CA ALA A 102 -17.02 -5.34 2.16
C ALA A 102 -16.93 -4.15 3.13
N PHE A 103 -17.80 -4.12 4.13
CA PHE A 103 -17.81 -3.11 5.17
C PHE A 103 -17.75 -3.79 6.54
N ILE A 104 -16.71 -3.47 7.31
CA ILE A 104 -16.56 -3.95 8.69
C ILE A 104 -17.09 -2.86 9.62
N ASP A 105 -18.32 -3.01 10.07
CA ASP A 105 -19.03 -2.06 10.93
C ASP A 105 -18.71 -2.33 12.40
N ALA A 106 -17.51 -1.96 12.82
CA ALA A 106 -17.08 -2.07 14.22
C ALA A 106 -17.83 -1.10 15.17
N GLU A 107 -18.46 -0.04 14.64
CA GLU A 107 -19.24 0.92 15.43
C GLU A 107 -20.72 0.53 15.56
N HIS A 108 -21.17 -0.51 14.85
CA HIS A 108 -22.55 -0.99 14.84
C HIS A 108 -23.55 0.15 14.51
N ALA A 109 -23.15 1.09 13.65
CA ALA A 109 -23.83 2.36 13.41
C ALA A 109 -24.18 2.60 11.92
N LEU A 110 -23.95 1.62 11.05
CA LEU A 110 -24.24 1.77 9.62
C LEU A 110 -25.75 1.77 9.35
N ASP A 111 -26.25 2.83 8.69
CA ASP A 111 -27.63 2.94 8.21
C ASP A 111 -27.74 2.46 6.74
N PRO A 112 -28.42 1.32 6.47
CA PRO A 112 -28.58 0.79 5.11
C PRO A 112 -29.39 1.71 4.19
N GLU A 113 -30.39 2.43 4.71
CA GLU A 113 -31.21 3.35 3.92
C GLU A 113 -30.40 4.58 3.52
N TYR A 114 -29.56 5.10 4.42
CA TYR A 114 -28.60 6.15 4.07
C TYR A 114 -27.60 5.67 3.01
N ALA A 115 -26.99 4.50 3.19
CA ALA A 115 -26.04 3.92 2.24
C ALA A 115 -26.66 3.77 0.83
N LYS A 116 -27.90 3.30 0.76
CA LYS A 116 -28.65 3.19 -0.50
C LYS A 116 -28.84 4.55 -1.18
N ARG A 117 -29.19 5.59 -0.42
CA ARG A 117 -29.41 6.96 -0.97
C ARG A 117 -28.16 7.56 -1.59
N ILE A 118 -26.98 7.24 -1.06
CA ILE A 118 -25.69 7.69 -1.62
C ILE A 118 -25.16 6.81 -2.76
N GLY A 119 -25.93 5.79 -3.15
CA GLY A 119 -25.68 4.97 -4.35
C GLY A 119 -24.96 3.66 -4.09
N VAL A 120 -24.86 3.22 -2.83
CA VAL A 120 -24.37 1.87 -2.50
C VAL A 120 -25.43 0.85 -2.93
N LYS A 121 -24.98 -0.19 -3.64
CA LYS A 121 -25.79 -1.36 -3.97
C LYS A 121 -25.83 -2.27 -2.73
N ILE A 122 -26.76 -2.00 -1.82
CA ILE A 122 -26.85 -2.68 -0.52
C ILE A 122 -27.01 -4.20 -0.63
N ASN A 123 -27.67 -4.71 -1.68
CA ASN A 123 -27.84 -6.14 -1.90
C ASN A 123 -26.54 -6.85 -2.34
N GLU A 124 -25.52 -6.09 -2.74
CA GLU A 124 -24.22 -6.57 -3.20
C GLU A 124 -23.09 -6.23 -2.22
N LEU A 125 -23.37 -5.49 -1.14
CA LEU A 125 -22.39 -5.11 -0.14
C LEU A 125 -22.27 -6.21 0.92
N LEU A 126 -21.06 -6.74 1.11
CA LEU A 126 -20.76 -7.63 2.23
C LEU A 126 -20.65 -6.80 3.51
N ILE A 127 -21.24 -7.26 4.60
CA ILE A 127 -21.17 -6.58 5.91
C ILE A 127 -20.74 -7.56 6.99
N SER A 128 -19.89 -7.10 7.89
CA SER A 128 -19.55 -7.79 9.14
C SER A 128 -19.69 -6.82 10.31
N GLN A 129 -20.24 -7.30 11.42
CA GLN A 129 -20.35 -6.59 12.70
C GLN A 129 -19.60 -7.40 13.75
N PRO A 130 -18.26 -7.26 13.83
CA PRO A 130 -17.44 -8.03 14.75
C PRO A 130 -17.64 -7.60 16.21
N ASP A 131 -17.36 -8.50 17.14
CA ASP A 131 -17.42 -8.23 18.58
C ASP A 131 -16.15 -7.51 19.08
N ASN A 132 -15.01 -7.70 18.40
CA ASN A 132 -13.73 -7.11 18.77
C ASN A 132 -12.79 -6.88 17.57
N GLY A 133 -11.68 -6.18 17.82
CA GLY A 133 -10.72 -5.81 16.78
C GLY A 133 -9.94 -6.98 16.17
N GLU A 134 -9.68 -8.05 16.94
CA GLU A 134 -8.98 -9.24 16.42
C GLU A 134 -9.86 -9.98 15.41
N GLU A 135 -11.14 -10.15 15.73
CA GLU A 135 -12.13 -10.69 14.80
C GLU A 135 -12.28 -9.83 13.55
N ALA A 136 -12.34 -8.50 13.70
CA ALA A 136 -12.40 -7.56 12.58
C ALA A 136 -11.22 -7.75 11.61
N LEU A 137 -10.00 -7.93 12.14
CA LEU A 137 -8.80 -8.14 11.34
C LEU A 137 -8.80 -9.52 10.67
N ASN A 138 -9.17 -10.58 11.39
CA ASN A 138 -9.26 -11.93 10.82
C ASN A 138 -10.28 -12.03 9.68
N ILE A 139 -11.35 -11.23 9.70
CA ILE A 139 -12.33 -11.16 8.61
C ILE A 139 -11.79 -10.36 7.40
N MET A 140 -10.84 -9.44 7.64
CA MET A 140 -10.22 -8.62 6.59
C MET A 140 -9.14 -9.39 5.80
N GLU A 141 -8.43 -10.31 6.45
CA GLU A 141 -7.36 -11.14 5.86
C GLU A 141 -7.87 -12.17 4.85
#